data_AF-A0A7J7QUK8-F1
#
_entry.id   AF-A0A7J7QUK8-F1
#
_cell.length_a   1.000
_cell.length_b   1.000
_cell.length_c   1.000
_cell.angle_alpha   90.00
_cell.angle_beta   90.00
_cell.angle_gamma   90.00
#
_symmetry.space_group_name_H-M   'P 1'
#
loop_
_entity.id
_entity.type
_entity.pdbx_description
1 polymer ?
#
loop_
_entity_poly.entity_id
_entity_poly.type
_entity_poly.pdbx_seq_one_letter_code
_entity_poly.pdbx_strand_id
1 'polypeptide(L)'
;MHASYYHKAHACIMVFDVQRKVTYKNLGTWYTELREFRPEIPCVVVANKIDADMKVTQKSFNFARKFSLPLYFVSAADGTNVVKLFNDAIRLAVSYKQNSQDFMDEVLQELELRL
;
A
#
# COMPACT_ATOMS: atom_id res chain seq x y z
N MET A 1 -14.13 2.13 -3.88
CA MET A 1 -13.42 1.53 -5.04
C MET A 1 -14.25 0.34 -5.53
N HIS A 2 -14.07 -0.22 -6.72
CA HIS A 2 -14.79 -1.47 -7.05
C HIS A 2 -14.11 -2.64 -6.32
N ALA A 3 -14.87 -3.51 -5.65
CA ALA A 3 -14.30 -4.59 -4.83
C ALA A 3 -13.35 -5.51 -5.62
N SER A 4 -13.55 -5.63 -6.93
CA SER A 4 -12.67 -6.41 -7.82
C SER A 4 -11.22 -5.94 -7.86
N TYR A 5 -10.91 -4.68 -7.51
CA TYR A 5 -9.53 -4.20 -7.47
C TYR A 5 -8.73 -4.76 -6.29
N TYR A 6 -9.41 -5.24 -5.25
CA TYR A 6 -8.78 -5.91 -4.11
C TYR A 6 -8.61 -7.42 -4.32
N HIS A 7 -9.33 -7.97 -5.30
CA HIS A 7 -9.31 -9.39 -5.60
C HIS A 7 -7.90 -9.85 -5.99
N LYS A 8 -7.37 -10.84 -5.26
CA LYS A 8 -6.01 -11.40 -5.42
C LYS A 8 -4.87 -10.39 -5.28
N ALA A 9 -5.11 -9.27 -4.62
CA ALA A 9 -4.01 -8.38 -4.23
C ALA A 9 -3.15 -9.07 -3.15
N HIS A 10 -1.84 -9.06 -3.35
CA HIS A 10 -0.86 -9.62 -2.39
C HIS A 10 -0.06 -8.53 -1.65
N ALA A 11 -0.21 -7.27 -2.06
CA ALA A 11 0.30 -6.10 -1.37
C ALA A 11 -0.49 -4.86 -1.82
N CYS A 12 -0.44 -3.80 -1.03
CA CYS A 12 -1.04 -2.50 -1.36
C CYS A 12 -0.02 -1.37 -1.21
N ILE A 13 0.02 -0.46 -2.19
CA ILE A 13 0.79 0.79 -2.13
C ILE A 13 -0.22 1.94 -2.02
N MET A 14 -0.29 2.58 -0.86
CA MET A 14 -1.17 3.72 -0.62
C MET A 14 -0.41 5.02 -0.80
N VAL A 15 -0.73 5.75 -1.86
CA VAL A 15 -0.01 6.96 -2.26
C VAL A 15 -0.84 8.20 -1.93
N PHE A 16 -0.20 9.20 -1.33
CA PHE A 16 -0.75 10.55 -1.21
C PHE A 16 0.20 11.58 -1.82
N ASP A 17 -0.36 12.72 -2.18
CA ASP A 17 0.36 13.85 -2.74
C ASP A 17 0.70 14.83 -1.61
N VAL A 18 2.00 15.10 -1.42
CA VAL A 18 2.48 15.92 -0.29
C VAL A 18 2.00 17.37 -0.35
N GLN A 19 1.59 17.86 -1.52
CA GLN A 19 1.06 19.21 -1.70
C GLN A 19 -0.45 19.28 -1.45
N ARG A 20 -1.16 18.14 -1.46
CA ARG A 20 -2.62 18.09 -1.35
C ARG A 20 -3.08 17.33 -0.12
N LYS A 21 -3.28 18.08 0.98
CA LYS A 21 -3.71 17.54 2.30
C LYS A 21 -4.91 16.60 2.26
N VAL A 22 -5.87 16.82 1.35
CA VAL A 22 -7.05 15.95 1.21
C VAL A 22 -6.66 14.51 0.83
N THR A 23 -5.63 14.33 0.01
CA THR A 23 -5.17 12.99 -0.41
C THR A 23 -4.61 12.19 0.75
N TYR A 24 -3.93 12.85 1.70
CA TYR A 24 -3.48 12.23 2.94
C TYR A 24 -4.64 11.85 3.86
N LYS A 25 -5.70 12.67 3.94
CA LYS A 25 -6.89 12.34 4.75
C LYS A 25 -7.62 11.10 4.22
N ASN A 26 -7.67 10.93 2.90
CA ASN A 26 -8.34 9.80 2.25
C ASN A 26 -7.70 8.44 2.56
N LEU A 27 -6.43 8.42 2.99
CA LEU A 27 -5.74 7.18 3.38
C LEU A 27 -6.50 6.40 4.46
N GLY A 28 -7.16 7.11 5.39
CA GLY A 28 -7.98 6.48 6.42
C GLY A 28 -9.10 5.64 5.83
N THR A 29 -9.90 6.23 4.95
CA THR A 29 -11.01 5.56 4.27
C THR A 29 -10.51 4.40 3.42
N TRP A 30 -9.47 4.61 2.62
CA TRP A 30 -8.92 3.57 1.73
C TRP A 30 -8.34 2.40 2.50
N TYR A 31 -7.71 2.65 3.64
CA TYR A 31 -7.16 1.59 4.47
C TYR A 31 -8.25 0.78 5.17
N THR A 32 -9.31 1.42 5.67
CA THR A 32 -10.46 0.71 6.22
C THR A 32 -11.10 -0.18 5.14
N GLU A 33 -11.39 0.37 3.97
CA GLU A 33 -11.97 -0.38 2.84
C GLU A 33 -11.05 -1.55 2.44
N LEU A 34 -9.73 -1.33 2.33
CA LEU A 34 -8.78 -2.40 2.04
C LEU A 34 -8.85 -3.53 3.07
N ARG A 35 -8.88 -3.20 4.36
CA ARG A 35 -8.87 -4.21 5.44
C ARG A 35 -10.17 -5.00 5.52
N GLU A 36 -11.27 -4.49 4.99
CA GLU A 36 -12.53 -5.25 4.86
C GLU A 36 -12.40 -6.38 3.81
N PHE A 37 -11.68 -6.15 2.70
CA PHE A 37 -11.55 -7.14 1.63
C PHE A 37 -10.28 -8.01 1.71
N ARG A 38 -9.18 -7.44 2.23
CA ARG A 38 -7.85 -8.06 2.32
C ARG A 38 -7.22 -7.71 3.67
N PRO A 39 -7.65 -8.37 4.75
CA PRO A 39 -7.28 -7.99 6.12
C PRO A 39 -5.77 -8.10 6.38
N GLU A 40 -5.06 -9.02 5.72
CA GLU A 40 -3.68 -9.36 6.10
C GLU A 40 -2.59 -8.89 5.13
N ILE A 41 -2.95 -8.43 3.93
CA ILE A 41 -1.93 -8.11 2.93
C ILE A 41 -1.00 -6.99 3.41
N PRO A 42 0.30 -7.06 3.11
CA PRO A 42 1.24 -5.99 3.45
C PRO A 42 0.85 -4.70 2.73
N CYS A 43 0.99 -3.58 3.44
CA CYS A 43 0.66 -2.27 2.92
C CYS A 43 1.78 -1.27 3.19
N VAL A 44 2.13 -0.47 2.19
CA VAL A 44 3.13 0.58 2.27
C VAL A 44 2.51 1.93 1.97
N VAL A 45 2.93 2.97 2.69
CA VAL A 45 2.47 4.35 2.50
C VAL A 45 3.52 5.13 1.72
N VAL A 46 3.10 5.96 0.77
CA VAL A 46 3.99 6.74 -0.08
C VAL A 46 3.59 8.21 -0.06
N ALA A 47 4.53 9.05 0.38
CA ALA A 47 4.50 10.50 0.23
C ALA A 47 5.10 10.85 -1.14
N ASN A 48 4.24 11.09 -2.14
CA ASN A 48 4.64 11.40 -3.51
C ASN A 48 4.76 12.92 -3.76
N LYS A 49 5.52 13.29 -4.80
CA LYS A 49 5.81 14.66 -5.25
C LYS A 49 6.74 15.47 -4.33
N ILE A 50 7.69 14.80 -3.71
CA ILE A 50 8.65 15.46 -2.80
C ILE A 50 9.57 16.45 -3.51
N ASP A 51 9.68 16.36 -4.84
CA ASP A 51 10.43 17.27 -5.70
C ASP A 51 9.98 18.74 -5.52
N ALA A 52 8.70 18.96 -5.19
CA ALA A 52 8.18 20.30 -4.98
C ALA A 52 8.63 20.95 -3.65
N ASP A 53 8.92 20.15 -2.61
CA ASP A 53 9.48 20.62 -1.35
C ASP A 53 10.17 19.46 -0.61
N MET A 54 11.49 19.40 -0.75
CA MET A 54 12.29 18.33 -0.19
C MET A 54 12.30 18.33 1.36
N LYS A 55 11.91 19.44 2.01
CA LYS A 55 11.75 19.50 3.48
C LYS A 55 10.65 18.57 3.98
N VAL A 56 9.73 18.15 3.09
CA VAL A 56 8.70 17.16 3.44
C VAL A 56 9.29 15.84 3.90
N THR A 57 10.48 15.47 3.44
CA THR A 57 11.20 14.24 3.88
C THR A 57 11.53 14.22 5.38
N GLN A 58 11.56 15.39 6.03
CA GLN A 58 11.79 15.54 7.47
C GLN A 58 10.50 15.53 8.28
N LYS A 59 9.33 15.55 7.63
CA LYS A 59 8.02 15.55 8.30
C LYS A 59 7.64 14.14 8.73
N SER A 60 7.04 14.03 9.93
CA SER A 60 6.43 12.79 10.39
C SER A 60 4.96 12.71 9.95
N PHE A 61 4.57 11.57 9.41
CA PHE A 61 3.18 11.29 9.03
C PHE A 61 2.58 10.25 9.98
N ASN A 62 1.68 10.72 10.86
CA ASN A 62 1.12 9.90 11.93
C ASN A 62 0.32 8.70 11.45
N PHE A 63 -0.24 8.74 10.24
CA PHE A 63 -1.02 7.63 9.69
C PHE A 63 -0.17 6.36 9.56
N ALA A 64 1.00 6.47 8.92
CA ALA A 64 1.91 5.33 8.76
C ALA A 64 2.39 4.81 10.13
N ARG A 65 2.72 5.72 11.06
CA ARG A 65 3.13 5.35 12.42
C ARG A 65 2.03 4.64 13.21
N LYS A 66 0.79 5.16 13.14
CA LYS A 66 -0.38 4.62 13.86
C LYS A 66 -0.66 3.17 13.49
N PHE A 67 -0.49 2.83 12.22
CA PHE A 67 -0.75 1.49 11.70
C PHE A 67 0.53 0.67 11.48
N SER A 68 1.67 1.15 11.96
CA SER A 68 2.98 0.50 11.80
C SER A 68 3.32 0.15 10.35
N LEU A 69 2.95 1.02 9.41
CA LEU A 69 3.19 0.83 7.98
C LEU A 69 4.50 1.49 7.55
N PRO A 70 5.29 0.86 6.66
CA PRO A 70 6.44 1.51 6.02
C PRO A 70 6.01 2.79 5.29
N LEU A 71 6.81 3.86 5.42
CA LEU A 71 6.61 5.13 4.73
C LEU A 71 7.78 5.42 3.80
N TYR A 72 7.47 5.70 2.53
CA TYR A 72 8.45 6.08 1.52
C TYR A 72 8.20 7.51 1.04
N PHE A 73 9.29 8.24 0.80
CA PHE A 73 9.28 9.56 0.17
C PHE A 73 9.73 9.39 -1.29
N VAL A 74 8.85 9.73 -2.22
CA VAL A 74 9.03 9.45 -3.65
C VAL A 74 8.72 10.69 -4.48
N SER A 75 9.43 10.84 -5.59
CA SER A 75 8.93 11.63 -6.71
C SER A 75 8.82 10.73 -7.93
N ALA A 76 7.59 10.57 -8.41
CA ALA A 76 7.34 9.91 -9.69
C ALA A 76 7.80 10.76 -10.88
N ALA A 77 7.98 12.07 -10.71
CA ALA A 77 8.33 12.99 -11.80
C ALA A 77 9.81 12.85 -12.21
N ASP A 78 10.71 12.71 -11.24
CA ASP A 78 12.15 12.55 -11.49
C ASP A 78 12.67 11.12 -11.21
N GLY A 79 11.80 10.22 -10.74
CA GLY A 79 12.12 8.83 -10.44
C GLY A 79 12.71 8.59 -9.04
N THR A 80 12.87 9.63 -8.21
CA THR A 80 13.43 9.52 -6.86
C THR A 80 12.73 8.45 -6.04
N ASN A 81 13.49 7.45 -5.59
CA ASN A 81 13.07 6.32 -4.75
C ASN A 81 11.97 5.40 -5.33
N VAL A 82 11.54 5.59 -6.59
CA VAL A 82 10.49 4.76 -7.22
C VAL A 82 10.91 3.29 -7.30
N VAL A 83 12.10 3.02 -7.81
CA VAL A 83 12.62 1.65 -7.97
C VAL A 83 12.74 0.93 -6.63
N LYS A 84 13.25 1.62 -5.61
CA LYS A 84 13.38 1.08 -4.25
C LYS A 84 12.01 0.73 -3.66
N LEU A 85 11.04 1.65 -3.76
CA LEU A 85 9.67 1.42 -3.30
C LEU A 85 9.08 0.14 -3.90
N PHE A 86 9.16 -0.01 -5.23
CA PHE A 86 8.57 -1.18 -5.90
C PHE A 86 9.29 -2.47 -5.53
N ASN A 87 10.63 -2.47 -5.46
CA ASN A 87 11.39 -3.65 -5.04
C ASN A 87 11.01 -4.12 -3.63
N ASP A 88 10.86 -3.20 -2.68
CA ASP A 88 10.50 -3.53 -1.31
C ASP A 88 9.03 -4.02 -1.23
N ALA A 89 8.11 -3.37 -1.95
CA ALA A 89 6.72 -3.80 -2.02
C ALA A 89 6.56 -5.20 -2.64
N ILE A 90 7.33 -5.51 -3.68
CA ILE A 90 7.35 -6.85 -4.30
C ILE A 90 7.88 -7.90 -3.32
N ARG A 91 8.96 -7.60 -2.60
CA ARG A 91 9.51 -8.52 -1.57
C ARG A 91 8.48 -8.81 -0.48
N LEU A 92 7.76 -7.79 -0.02
CA LEU A 92 6.67 -7.95 0.94
C LEU A 92 5.54 -8.83 0.36
N ALA A 93 5.13 -8.58 -0.88
CA ALA A 93 4.08 -9.35 -1.55
C ALA A 93 4.45 -10.83 -1.71
N VAL A 94 5.69 -11.12 -2.11
CA VAL A 94 6.21 -12.49 -2.26
C VAL A 94 6.29 -13.19 -0.90
N SER A 95 6.82 -12.51 0.11
CA SER A 95 6.89 -13.05 1.47
C SER A 95 5.50 -13.39 2.02
N TYR A 96 4.53 -12.49 1.83
CA TYR A 96 3.14 -12.75 2.20
C TYR A 96 2.60 -13.97 1.45
N LYS A 97 2.72 -14.03 0.12
CA LYS A 97 2.22 -15.16 -0.68
C LYS A 97 2.82 -16.50 -0.28
N GLN A 98 4.08 -16.55 0.14
CA GLN A 98 4.77 -17.79 0.53
C GLN A 98 4.38 -18.29 1.93
N ASN A 99 3.97 -17.39 2.83
CA ASN A 99 3.74 -17.70 4.24
C ASN A 99 2.28 -17.56 4.66
N SER A 100 1.41 -17.03 3.79
CA SER A 100 0.02 -16.75 4.13
C SER A 100 -0.81 -18.03 4.18
N GLN A 101 -1.61 -18.14 5.25
CA GLN A 101 -2.78 -19.02 5.38
C GLN A 101 -4.06 -18.16 5.36
N ASP A 102 -4.05 -17.03 4.63
CA ASP A 102 -5.19 -16.12 4.61
C ASP A 102 -6.40 -16.88 4.08
N PHE A 103 -7.44 -16.97 4.91
CA PHE A 103 -8.69 -17.65 4.59
C PHE A 103 -9.26 -17.20 3.23
N MET A 104 -9.07 -15.92 2.87
CA MET A 104 -9.52 -15.42 1.58
C MET A 104 -8.73 -16.02 0.41
N ASP A 105 -7.44 -16.32 0.58
CA ASP A 105 -6.64 -17.02 -0.44
C ASP A 105 -7.05 -18.48 -0.54
N GLU A 106 -7.35 -19.16 0.58
CA GLU A 106 -7.88 -20.53 0.59
C GLU A 106 -9.25 -20.63 -0.09
N VAL A 107 -10.18 -19.72 0.23
CA VAL A 107 -11.51 -19.65 -0.40
C VAL A 107 -11.38 -19.42 -1.90
N LEU A 108 -10.48 -18.54 -2.32
CA LEU A 108 -10.23 -18.29 -3.74
C LEU A 108 -9.66 -19.52 -4.45
N GLN A 109 -8.74 -20.24 -3.82
CA GLN A 109 -8.15 -21.46 -4.36
C GLN A 109 -9.18 -22.59 -4.50
N GLU A 110 -10.06 -22.79 -3.51
CA GLU A 110 -11.18 -23.75 -3.57
C GLU A 110 -12.18 -23.41 -4.68
N LEU A 111 -12.51 -22.12 -4.86
CA LEU A 111 -13.41 -21.69 -5.94
C LEU A 111 -12.81 -21.93 -7.34
N GLU A 112 -11.49 -21.79 -7.48
CA GLU A 112 -10.78 -22.08 -8.74
C GLU A 112 -10.67 -23.58 -9.05
N LEU A 113 -10.58 -24.44 -8.03
CA LEU A 113 -10.52 -25.90 -8.21
C LEU A 113 -11.86 -26.53 -8.61
N ARG A 114 -12.98 -25.79 -8.46
CA ARG A 114 -14.35 -26.26 -8.77
C ARG A 114 -14.90 -25.72 -10.09
N LEU A 115 -14.11 -24.95 -10.84
CA LEU A 115 -14.40 -24.47 -12.20
C LEU A 115 -13.52 -25.18 -13.23
#